data_AF-A0A1C7M9C2-F1
#
_entry.id   AF-A0A1C7M9C2-F1
#
_cell.length_a   1.000
_cell.length_b   1.000
_cell.length_c   1.000
_cell.angle_alpha   90.00
_cell.angle_beta   90.00
_cell.angle_gamma   90.00
#
_symmetry.space_group_name_H-M   'P 1'
#
loop_
_entity.id
_entity.type
_entity.pdbx_description
1 polymer ?
#
loop_
_entity_poly.entity_id
_entity_poly.type
_entity_poly.pdbx_seq_one_letter_code
_entity_poly.pdbx_strand_id
1 'polypeptide(L)'
;MTLWLQRQEAIERRSAYLYWIFHWHDKLELEDADDEGRDETSDGEDEDINQEEFTVLKELLDSNVSRAFQVTKHPTFLHVSIPTLQSRYGATHFLAALKIFLDQHIPNHTIPHEYDHFDLYSRISLLLPSRSHVANNKRLTHLHATAAKPRQGTRKPVPARFDTALIIEDADTFHTEGGFAGELLSPMIAILVLTQIGIVGLRPARIRVIFQLPAHLGHFPHPLLYVEWFRPLRTPDPMTGFYLTSHSTRNRSRACAIVSADQVLRGCHLIPRFGPDTVNPSWRSEHVLDEDIDFFHNHYIDFYMFEYVMK
;
A
#
# COMPACT_ATOMS: atom_id res chain seq x y z
N MET A 1 -4.52 34.75 10.43
CA MET A 1 -3.22 34.64 11.14
C MET A 1 -2.56 33.26 10.99
N THR A 2 -3.24 32.26 10.42
CA THR A 2 -2.79 30.86 10.30
C THR A 2 -2.05 30.53 8.99
N LEU A 3 -2.34 31.24 7.89
CA LEU A 3 -1.69 31.02 6.58
C LEU A 3 -0.19 31.31 6.56
N TRP A 4 0.26 32.32 7.31
CA TRP A 4 1.68 32.64 7.42
C TRP A 4 2.45 31.53 8.15
N LEU A 5 1.89 31.04 9.26
CA LEU A 5 2.47 29.94 10.04
C LEU A 5 2.50 28.65 9.22
N GLN A 6 1.39 28.32 8.53
CA GLN A 6 1.32 27.19 7.61
C GLN A 6 2.37 27.26 6.50
N ARG A 7 2.62 28.44 5.92
CA ARG A 7 3.67 28.64 4.90
C ARG A 7 5.06 28.48 5.49
N GLN A 8 5.30 28.99 6.70
CA GLN A 8 6.57 28.81 7.38
C GLN A 8 6.84 27.33 7.67
N GLU A 9 5.87 26.60 8.24
CA GLU A 9 6.06 25.17 8.48
C GLU A 9 6.20 24.36 7.18
N ALA A 10 5.54 24.78 6.09
CA ALA A 10 5.73 24.16 4.78
C ALA A 10 7.15 24.37 4.25
N ILE A 11 7.71 25.59 4.42
CA ILE A 11 9.10 25.90 4.07
C ILE A 11 10.04 25.05 4.93
N GLU A 12 9.82 24.98 6.25
CA GLU A 12 10.65 24.18 7.17
C GLU A 12 10.63 22.69 6.79
N ARG A 13 9.45 22.10 6.54
CA ARG A 13 9.34 20.69 6.10
C ARG A 13 10.00 20.45 4.75
N ARG A 14 9.80 21.36 3.78
CA ARG A 14 10.47 21.26 2.48
C ARG A 14 11.98 21.38 2.62
N SER A 15 12.46 22.26 3.51
CA SER A 15 13.88 22.43 3.80
C SER A 15 14.46 21.18 4.44
N ALA A 16 13.75 20.54 5.38
CA ALA A 16 14.15 19.27 5.97
C ALA A 16 14.21 18.14 4.93
N TYR A 17 13.22 18.06 4.04
CA TYR A 17 13.23 17.09 2.93
C TYR A 17 14.39 17.34 1.96
N LEU A 18 14.65 18.58 1.57
CA LEU A 18 15.78 18.93 0.71
C LEU A 18 17.12 18.67 1.40
N TYR A 19 17.24 19.00 2.69
CA TYR A 19 18.42 18.69 3.49
C TYR A 19 18.68 17.19 3.52
N TRP A 20 17.63 16.38 3.71
CA TRP A 20 17.75 14.93 3.61
C TRP A 20 18.22 14.49 2.22
N ILE A 21 17.62 14.98 1.13
CA ILE A 21 18.08 14.67 -0.25
C ILE A 21 19.56 15.00 -0.42
N PHE A 22 19.96 16.22 -0.08
CA PHE A 22 21.32 16.70 -0.31
C PHE A 22 22.34 15.99 0.56
N HIS A 23 22.03 15.77 1.84
CA HIS A 23 22.93 15.06 2.75
C HIS A 23 23.06 13.57 2.41
N TRP A 24 22.04 12.96 1.81
CA TRP A 24 22.15 11.60 1.28
C TRP A 24 22.97 11.54 0.00
N HIS A 25 22.84 12.52 -0.89
CA HIS A 25 23.70 12.64 -2.09
C HIS A 25 25.18 12.82 -1.71
N ASP A 26 25.48 13.73 -0.78
CA ASP A 26 26.84 14.01 -0.29
C ASP A 26 27.50 12.78 0.38
N LYS A 27 26.68 11.82 0.85
CA LYS A 27 27.14 10.58 1.47
C LYS A 27 27.38 9.43 0.47
N LEU A 28 26.83 9.54 -0.74
CA LEU A 28 27.02 8.58 -1.84
C LEU A 28 28.14 9.00 -2.80
N GLU A 29 28.54 10.27 -2.83
CA GLU A 29 29.63 10.77 -3.71
C GLU A 29 31.06 10.36 -3.29
N LEU A 30 31.23 9.44 -2.33
CA LEU A 30 32.54 8.88 -1.98
C LEU A 30 32.84 7.51 -2.58
N GLU A 31 31.87 6.84 -3.20
CA GLU A 31 32.07 5.59 -3.93
C GLU A 31 31.12 5.57 -5.12
N ASP A 32 31.53 6.19 -6.23
CA ASP A 32 31.34 5.72 -7.62
C ASP A 32 31.59 6.88 -8.59
N ALA A 33 32.85 6.99 -9.02
CA ALA A 33 33.16 7.55 -10.32
C ALA A 33 32.92 6.45 -11.36
N ASP A 34 32.16 6.81 -12.39
CA ASP A 34 31.90 6.05 -13.63
C ASP A 34 30.77 5.00 -13.59
N ASP A 35 29.52 5.47 -13.71
CA ASP A 35 28.55 4.80 -14.61
C ASP A 35 27.52 5.82 -15.12
N GLU A 36 27.71 6.30 -16.36
CA GLU A 36 26.67 7.03 -17.10
C GLU A 36 25.55 6.05 -17.48
N GLY A 37 24.68 5.77 -16.50
CA GLY A 37 23.45 5.01 -16.65
C GLY A 37 22.41 5.79 -17.43
N ARG A 38 22.50 5.68 -18.76
CA ARG A 38 21.47 5.90 -19.78
C ARG A 38 20.03 5.93 -19.21
N ASP A 39 19.40 7.11 -19.28
CA ASP A 39 17.95 7.28 -19.13
C ASP A 39 17.23 6.39 -20.16
N GLU A 40 16.82 5.19 -19.74
CA GLU A 40 15.75 4.47 -20.42
C GLU A 40 14.45 5.10 -19.96
N THR A 41 14.03 6.16 -20.66
CA THR A 41 12.63 6.54 -20.78
C THR A 41 11.87 5.31 -21.25
N SER A 42 11.32 4.56 -20.29
CA SER A 42 10.34 3.53 -20.55
C SER A 42 9.08 4.28 -20.99
N ASP A 43 8.98 4.51 -22.30
CA ASP A 43 7.73 4.80 -22.99
C ASP A 43 6.80 3.61 -22.77
N GLY A 44 6.13 3.64 -21.62
CA GLY A 44 5.04 2.76 -21.28
C GLY A 44 3.81 3.23 -22.04
N GLU A 45 3.65 2.71 -23.26
CA GLU A 45 2.38 2.65 -23.97
C GLU A 45 1.36 1.85 -23.13
N ASP A 46 0.82 2.47 -22.08
CA ASP A 46 -0.35 2.02 -21.30
C ASP A 46 -1.25 3.24 -20.99
N GLU A 47 -1.25 4.27 -21.85
CA GLU A 47 -2.07 5.49 -21.69
C GLU A 47 -3.53 5.34 -22.17
N ASP A 48 -3.96 4.17 -22.65
CA ASP A 48 -5.32 3.97 -23.18
C ASP A 48 -6.17 2.96 -22.35
N ILE A 49 -6.04 2.97 -21.03
CA ILE A 49 -7.05 2.38 -20.15
C ILE A 49 -7.90 3.51 -19.55
N ASN A 50 -8.91 3.91 -20.35
CA ASN A 50 -10.11 4.68 -20.02
C ASN A 50 -9.95 5.85 -19.02
N GLN A 51 -9.57 7.02 -19.54
CA GLN A 51 -9.71 8.31 -18.83
C GLN A 51 -11.15 8.56 -18.31
N GLU A 52 -12.16 7.92 -18.93
CA GLU A 52 -13.58 7.95 -18.58
C GLU A 52 -13.95 7.12 -17.33
N GLU A 53 -13.12 6.18 -16.90
CA GLU A 53 -13.47 5.33 -15.75
C GLU A 53 -13.27 6.05 -14.42
N PHE A 54 -12.43 7.08 -14.36
CA PHE A 54 -12.14 7.84 -13.13
C PHE A 54 -12.88 9.16 -13.00
N THR A 55 -13.92 9.41 -13.81
CA THR A 55 -14.67 10.68 -13.75
C THR A 55 -15.18 10.96 -12.34
N VAL A 56 -15.70 9.93 -11.65
CA VAL A 56 -16.22 10.06 -10.28
C VAL A 56 -15.12 10.47 -9.29
N LEU A 57 -13.97 9.78 -9.27
CA LEU A 57 -12.87 10.16 -8.37
C LEU A 57 -12.26 11.53 -8.72
N LYS A 58 -12.24 11.90 -10.01
CA LYS A 58 -11.78 13.22 -10.45
C LYS A 58 -12.73 14.33 -9.99
N GLU A 59 -14.04 14.12 -10.07
CA GLU A 59 -15.05 15.05 -9.53
C GLU A 59 -14.89 15.24 -8.01
N LEU A 60 -14.48 14.20 -7.29
CA LEU A 60 -14.24 14.30 -5.85
C LEU A 60 -12.98 15.09 -5.47
N LEU A 61 -12.09 15.42 -6.40
CA LEU A 61 -10.90 16.23 -6.11
C LEU A 61 -11.29 17.59 -5.52
N ASP A 62 -12.36 18.20 -6.03
CA ASP A 62 -12.85 19.52 -5.62
C ASP A 62 -13.92 19.47 -4.51
N SER A 63 -14.32 18.26 -4.08
CA SER A 63 -15.33 18.07 -3.03
C SER A 63 -14.76 18.22 -1.60
N ASN A 64 -15.58 18.03 -0.57
CA ASN A 64 -15.11 17.92 0.83
C ASN A 64 -14.73 16.49 1.24
N VAL A 65 -14.83 15.51 0.34
CA VAL A 65 -14.56 14.10 0.65
C VAL A 65 -13.06 13.87 0.83
N SER A 66 -12.62 13.47 2.03
CA SER A 66 -11.19 13.31 2.34
C SER A 66 -10.59 12.02 1.77
N ARG A 67 -11.36 10.94 1.75
CA ARG A 67 -10.96 9.61 1.27
C ARG A 67 -12.08 9.00 0.43
N ALA A 68 -11.71 8.39 -0.67
CA ALA A 68 -12.60 7.64 -1.54
C ALA A 68 -11.78 6.59 -2.30
N PHE A 69 -12.44 5.56 -2.80
CA PHE A 69 -11.79 4.54 -3.62
C PHE A 69 -12.68 4.17 -4.80
N GLN A 70 -12.05 3.66 -5.87
CA GLN A 70 -12.74 3.19 -7.05
C GLN A 70 -11.96 2.05 -7.71
N VAL A 71 -12.66 0.97 -8.03
CA VAL A 71 -12.18 -0.11 -8.90
C VAL A 71 -12.65 0.14 -10.33
N THR A 72 -12.00 -0.49 -11.31
CA THR A 72 -12.43 -0.39 -12.72
C THR A 72 -13.89 -0.82 -12.88
N LYS A 73 -14.63 -0.21 -13.82
CA LYS A 73 -16.07 -0.49 -13.98
C LYS A 73 -16.33 -1.97 -14.29
N HIS A 74 -15.43 -2.56 -15.06
CA HIS A 74 -15.49 -3.96 -15.42
C HIS A 74 -14.35 -4.74 -14.73
N PRO A 75 -14.63 -5.95 -14.20
CA PRO A 75 -13.59 -6.83 -13.71
C PRO A 75 -12.65 -7.22 -14.85
N THR A 76 -11.36 -7.25 -14.55
CA THR A 76 -10.32 -7.58 -15.53
C THR A 76 -10.28 -9.08 -15.82
N PHE A 77 -10.62 -9.91 -14.83
CA PHE A 77 -10.70 -11.36 -14.98
C PHE A 77 -12.03 -11.85 -14.42
N LEU A 78 -12.78 -12.55 -15.26
CA LEU A 78 -14.11 -13.06 -14.94
C LEU A 78 -14.04 -14.51 -14.49
N HIS A 79 -14.90 -14.88 -13.55
CA HIS A 79 -15.12 -16.26 -13.10
C HIS A 79 -13.81 -17.00 -12.75
N VAL A 80 -12.95 -16.39 -11.93
CA VAL A 80 -11.70 -17.02 -11.50
C VAL A 80 -11.96 -17.99 -10.35
N SER A 81 -11.54 -19.24 -10.51
CA SER A 81 -11.69 -20.28 -9.49
C SER A 81 -10.68 -20.14 -8.35
N ILE A 82 -11.03 -20.62 -7.16
CA ILE A 82 -10.15 -20.62 -5.98
C ILE A 82 -8.80 -21.32 -6.23
N PRO A 83 -8.73 -22.49 -6.91
CA PRO A 83 -7.43 -23.09 -7.25
C PRO A 83 -6.55 -22.19 -8.12
N THR A 84 -7.16 -21.38 -8.98
CA THR A 84 -6.43 -20.40 -9.80
C THR A 84 -5.91 -19.24 -8.95
N LEU A 85 -6.70 -18.79 -7.95
CA LEU A 85 -6.26 -17.78 -6.98
C LEU A 85 -5.06 -18.27 -6.16
N GLN A 86 -5.10 -19.51 -5.69
CA GLN A 86 -4.01 -20.10 -4.91
C GLN A 86 -2.73 -20.24 -5.74
N SER A 87 -2.83 -20.75 -6.97
CA SER A 87 -1.67 -21.04 -7.81
C SER A 87 -1.06 -19.79 -8.47
N ARG A 88 -1.87 -18.90 -9.04
CA ARG A 88 -1.38 -17.74 -9.80
C ARG A 88 -1.21 -16.47 -8.98
N TYR A 89 -2.09 -16.25 -8.00
CA TYR A 89 -2.06 -15.05 -7.17
C TYR A 89 -1.37 -15.28 -5.82
N GLY A 90 -0.99 -16.52 -5.50
CA GLY A 90 -0.37 -16.86 -4.22
C GLY A 90 -1.35 -16.85 -3.03
N ALA A 91 -2.66 -16.75 -3.29
CA ALA A 91 -3.69 -16.63 -2.27
C ALA A 91 -4.04 -17.99 -1.62
N THR A 92 -3.04 -18.63 -1.02
CA THR A 92 -3.10 -20.00 -0.47
C THR A 92 -4.26 -20.23 0.50
N HIS A 93 -4.50 -19.28 1.41
CA HIS A 93 -5.54 -19.39 2.45
C HIS A 93 -6.76 -18.51 2.16
N PHE A 94 -7.04 -18.24 0.88
CA PHE A 94 -8.15 -17.37 0.47
C PHE A 94 -9.49 -17.79 1.08
N LEU A 95 -9.86 -19.08 1.00
CA LEU A 95 -11.13 -19.59 1.54
C LEU A 95 -11.23 -19.40 3.06
N ALA A 96 -10.15 -19.67 3.79
CA ALA A 96 -10.12 -19.49 5.24
C ALA A 96 -10.26 -18.01 5.63
N ALA A 97 -9.56 -17.11 4.93
CA ALA A 97 -9.68 -15.68 5.13
C ALA A 97 -11.09 -15.16 4.79
N LEU A 98 -11.72 -15.72 3.74
CA LEU A 98 -13.06 -15.33 3.30
C LEU A 98 -14.09 -15.71 4.34
N LYS A 99 -14.00 -16.92 4.88
CA LYS A 99 -14.88 -17.39 5.96
C LYS A 99 -14.79 -16.47 7.19
N ILE A 100 -13.56 -16.16 7.64
CA ILE A 100 -13.35 -15.25 8.78
C ILE A 100 -13.99 -13.88 8.52
N PHE A 101 -13.81 -13.33 7.31
CA PHE A 101 -14.39 -12.05 6.95
C PHE A 101 -15.92 -12.08 6.93
N LEU A 102 -16.51 -13.13 6.35
CA LEU A 102 -17.96 -13.31 6.29
C LEU A 102 -18.58 -13.49 7.68
N ASP A 103 -17.96 -14.29 8.54
CA ASP A 103 -18.36 -14.50 9.94
C ASP A 103 -18.42 -13.16 10.72
N GLN A 104 -17.51 -12.22 10.40
CA GLN A 104 -17.41 -10.93 11.08
C GLN A 104 -18.41 -9.88 10.55
N HIS A 105 -18.69 -9.86 9.25
CA HIS A 105 -19.41 -8.75 8.61
C HIS A 105 -20.83 -9.11 8.14
N ILE A 106 -21.12 -10.39 7.92
CA ILE A 106 -22.38 -10.85 7.33
C ILE A 106 -22.94 -12.01 8.18
N PRO A 107 -23.89 -11.74 9.11
CA PRO A 107 -24.39 -12.76 10.04
C PRO A 107 -25.18 -13.90 9.36
N ASN A 108 -25.71 -13.69 8.15
CA ASN A 108 -26.49 -14.67 7.38
C ASN A 108 -25.81 -15.03 6.05
N HIS A 109 -24.49 -15.18 6.03
CA HIS A 109 -23.78 -15.54 4.81
C HIS A 109 -23.97 -17.01 4.44
N THR A 110 -23.92 -17.29 3.14
CA THR A 110 -23.81 -18.66 2.63
C THR A 110 -22.38 -19.15 2.86
N ILE A 111 -22.22 -20.41 3.24
CA ILE A 111 -20.89 -21.01 3.45
C ILE A 111 -20.14 -21.00 2.11
N PRO A 112 -18.96 -20.35 2.02
CA PRO A 112 -18.17 -20.33 0.79
C PRO A 112 -17.65 -21.73 0.46
N HIS A 113 -17.70 -22.10 -0.82
CA HIS A 113 -17.27 -23.39 -1.32
C HIS A 113 -16.00 -23.28 -2.17
N GLU A 114 -15.19 -24.34 -2.20
CA GLU A 114 -13.99 -24.46 -3.06
C GLU A 114 -14.24 -24.28 -4.57
N TYR A 115 -15.49 -24.44 -5.02
CA TYR A 115 -15.89 -24.30 -6.42
C TYR A 115 -16.46 -22.92 -6.74
N ASP A 116 -16.41 -21.99 -5.80
CA ASP A 116 -16.87 -20.63 -6.04
C ASP A 116 -15.93 -19.90 -7.01
N HIS A 117 -16.52 -19.01 -7.79
CA HIS A 117 -15.85 -18.21 -8.80
C HIS A 117 -15.93 -16.74 -8.42
N PHE A 118 -14.84 -16.01 -8.64
CA PHE A 118 -14.70 -14.61 -8.27
C PHE A 118 -14.31 -13.76 -9.48
N ASP A 119 -14.93 -12.59 -9.58
CA ASP A 119 -14.55 -11.58 -10.55
C ASP A 119 -13.48 -10.67 -9.95
N LEU A 120 -12.34 -10.59 -10.62
CA LEU A 120 -11.14 -9.93 -10.12
C LEU A 120 -10.86 -8.62 -10.85
N TYR A 121 -10.37 -7.65 -10.09
CA TYR A 121 -9.94 -6.34 -10.57
C TYR A 121 -8.43 -6.25 -10.54
N SER A 122 -7.85 -5.72 -11.62
CA SER A 122 -6.39 -5.52 -11.71
C SER A 122 -5.88 -4.34 -10.92
N ARG A 123 -6.75 -3.35 -10.66
CA ARG A 123 -6.38 -2.06 -10.08
C ARG A 123 -7.49 -1.52 -9.17
N ILE A 124 -7.07 -0.89 -8.08
CA ILE A 124 -7.90 -0.01 -7.25
C ILE A 124 -7.26 1.38 -7.19
N SER A 125 -8.07 2.42 -7.23
CA SER A 125 -7.64 3.82 -7.19
C SER A 125 -8.15 4.46 -5.91
N LEU A 126 -7.27 5.21 -5.25
CA LEU A 126 -7.52 5.81 -3.93
C LEU A 126 -7.38 7.34 -4.04
N LEU A 127 -8.36 8.05 -3.52
CA LEU A 127 -8.31 9.49 -3.28
C LEU A 127 -7.65 9.76 -1.93
N LEU A 128 -6.54 10.48 -1.98
CA LEU A 128 -5.82 10.94 -0.81
C LEU A 128 -6.24 12.37 -0.45
N PRO A 129 -6.33 12.70 0.85
CA PRO A 129 -6.72 14.03 1.29
C PRO A 129 -5.69 15.08 0.90
N SER A 130 -6.14 16.34 0.78
CA SER A 130 -5.24 17.46 0.56
C SER A 130 -4.35 17.68 1.78
N ARG A 131 -3.13 18.15 1.54
CA ARG A 131 -2.18 18.48 2.60
C ARG A 131 -1.73 19.92 2.44
N SER A 132 -1.98 20.68 3.49
CA SER A 132 -1.72 22.12 3.60
C SER A 132 -0.26 22.51 3.33
N HIS A 133 0.69 21.60 3.55
CA HIS A 133 2.12 21.89 3.48
C HIS A 133 2.79 21.48 2.17
N VAL A 134 2.11 20.75 1.28
CA VAL A 134 2.66 20.36 -0.04
C VAL A 134 2.03 21.17 -1.16
N ALA A 135 0.79 20.85 -1.44
CA ALA A 135 -0.12 21.48 -2.37
C ALA A 135 -1.49 21.18 -1.78
N ASN A 136 -2.30 22.21 -1.57
CA ASN A 136 -3.60 22.08 -0.93
C ASN A 136 -4.65 21.43 -1.86
N ASN A 137 -4.24 20.40 -2.59
CA ASN A 137 -4.99 19.70 -3.61
C ASN A 137 -5.01 18.21 -3.23
N LYS A 138 -6.12 17.54 -3.53
CA LYS A 138 -6.22 16.09 -3.37
C LYS A 138 -5.44 15.38 -4.48
N ARG A 139 -5.12 14.11 -4.24
CA ARG A 139 -4.36 13.28 -5.21
C ARG A 139 -5.00 11.91 -5.37
N LEU A 140 -4.77 11.33 -6.54
CA LEU A 140 -5.12 9.94 -6.81
C LEU A 140 -3.86 9.09 -6.76
N THR A 141 -3.98 7.90 -6.17
CA THR A 141 -2.97 6.85 -6.22
C THR A 141 -3.60 5.55 -6.69
N HIS A 142 -2.82 4.72 -7.37
CA HIS A 142 -3.32 3.47 -7.96
C HIS A 142 -2.53 2.30 -7.39
N LEU A 143 -3.22 1.24 -7.00
CA LEU A 143 -2.65 -0.01 -6.51
C LEU A 143 -3.04 -1.16 -7.43
N HIS A 144 -2.09 -2.02 -7.74
CA HIS A 144 -2.24 -3.14 -8.65
C HIS A 144 -2.17 -4.50 -7.95
N ALA A 145 -2.96 -5.44 -8.49
CA ALA A 145 -2.99 -6.82 -8.06
C ALA A 145 -3.20 -7.73 -9.28
N THR A 146 -2.13 -7.93 -10.06
CA THR A 146 -2.15 -8.73 -11.29
C THR A 146 -1.12 -9.84 -11.25
N ALA A 147 -1.58 -11.09 -11.40
CA ALA A 147 -0.70 -12.23 -11.61
C ALA A 147 0.04 -12.13 -12.96
N ALA A 148 1.19 -12.82 -13.05
CA ALA A 148 1.98 -12.87 -14.27
C ALA A 148 1.13 -13.40 -15.45
N LYS A 149 1.21 -12.69 -16.58
CA LYS A 149 0.56 -13.13 -17.83
C LYS A 149 1.62 -13.75 -18.74
N PRO A 150 1.50 -15.05 -19.06
CA PRO A 150 2.42 -15.67 -20.00
C PRO A 150 2.25 -15.05 -21.38
N ARG A 151 3.28 -15.18 -22.21
CA ARG A 151 3.25 -14.74 -23.61
C ARG A 151 2.04 -15.38 -24.31
N GLN A 152 1.19 -14.55 -24.91
CA GLN A 152 0.05 -15.00 -25.73
C GLN A 152 0.22 -14.47 -27.15
N GLY A 153 0.65 -15.35 -28.05
CA GLY A 153 0.91 -15.00 -29.45
C GLY A 153 1.97 -13.91 -29.58
N THR A 154 1.55 -12.75 -30.10
CA THR A 154 2.39 -11.55 -30.28
C THR A 154 2.51 -10.68 -29.03
N ARG A 155 1.66 -10.87 -28.01
CA ARG A 155 1.72 -10.09 -26.77
C ARG A 155 2.89 -10.54 -25.90
N LYS A 156 3.76 -9.60 -25.52
CA LYS A 156 4.90 -9.84 -24.63
C LYS A 156 4.42 -10.37 -23.26
N PRO A 157 5.23 -11.20 -22.58
CA PRO A 157 4.92 -11.62 -21.22
C PRO A 157 4.88 -10.40 -20.30
N VAL A 158 3.88 -10.33 -19.42
CA VAL A 158 3.75 -9.27 -18.42
C VAL A 158 4.04 -9.86 -17.05
N PRO A 159 5.01 -9.32 -16.30
CA PRO A 159 5.39 -9.82 -14.99
C PRO A 159 4.26 -9.69 -13.96
N ALA A 160 4.35 -10.45 -12.87
CA ALA A 160 3.40 -10.28 -11.77
C ALA A 160 3.61 -8.92 -11.08
N ARG A 161 2.52 -8.21 -10.79
CA ARG A 161 2.54 -6.92 -10.09
C ARG A 161 1.56 -6.95 -8.93
N PHE A 162 2.12 -6.89 -7.72
CA PHE A 162 1.39 -6.91 -6.47
C PHE A 162 1.90 -5.78 -5.59
N ASP A 163 1.16 -4.68 -5.56
CA ASP A 163 1.56 -3.47 -4.85
C ASP A 163 1.34 -3.63 -3.34
N THR A 164 2.12 -2.88 -2.56
CA THR A 164 2.04 -2.83 -1.10
C THR A 164 1.25 -1.60 -0.64
N ALA A 165 0.48 -1.74 0.44
CA ALA A 165 -0.35 -0.68 0.99
C ALA A 165 -0.31 -0.65 2.52
N LEU A 166 -0.56 0.52 3.10
CA LEU A 166 -0.85 0.68 4.52
C LEU A 166 -2.35 0.51 4.74
N ILE A 167 -2.69 -0.38 5.65
CA ILE A 167 -4.07 -0.75 5.96
C ILE A 167 -4.35 -0.42 7.42
N ILE A 168 -5.52 0.14 7.67
CA ILE A 168 -6.03 0.43 9.01
C ILE A 168 -6.51 -0.88 9.62
N GLU A 169 -5.78 -1.39 10.61
CA GLU A 169 -6.11 -2.65 11.30
C GLU A 169 -7.16 -2.39 12.40
N ASP A 170 -7.02 -1.28 13.10
CA ASP A 170 -7.91 -0.89 14.18
C ASP A 170 -8.28 0.60 14.03
N ALA A 171 -9.56 0.82 13.70
CA ALA A 171 -10.09 2.16 13.49
C ALA A 171 -10.16 2.93 14.81
N ASP A 172 -10.39 2.27 15.94
CA ASP A 172 -10.54 2.95 17.23
C ASP A 172 -9.18 3.46 17.71
N THR A 173 -8.11 2.67 17.60
CA THR A 173 -6.74 3.17 17.87
C THR A 173 -6.30 4.19 16.83
N PHE A 174 -6.66 4.01 15.56
CA PHE A 174 -6.41 5.01 14.52
C PHE A 174 -7.11 6.35 14.79
N HIS A 175 -8.33 6.36 15.34
CA HIS A 175 -9.07 7.59 15.62
C HIS A 175 -8.75 8.17 17.00
N THR A 176 -8.47 7.33 18.01
CA THR A 176 -8.25 7.76 19.41
C THR A 176 -6.80 8.13 19.68
N GLU A 177 -5.86 7.36 19.13
CA GLU A 177 -4.41 7.61 19.24
C GLU A 177 -3.88 8.33 17.99
N GLY A 178 -4.78 8.59 17.04
CA GLY A 178 -4.59 9.47 15.92
C GLY A 178 -4.08 8.82 14.65
N GLY A 179 -3.63 7.57 14.67
CA GLY A 179 -2.99 6.88 13.54
C GLY A 179 -1.60 7.46 13.22
N PHE A 180 -1.54 8.79 13.13
CA PHE A 180 -0.43 9.75 13.19
C PHE A 180 -0.86 11.15 13.69
N ALA A 181 -2.17 11.42 13.79
CA ALA A 181 -2.78 12.71 14.09
C ALA A 181 -3.64 12.60 15.35
N GLY A 182 -3.01 12.83 16.51
CA GLY A 182 -3.75 13.08 17.74
C GLY A 182 -4.58 14.35 17.62
N GLU A 183 -5.79 14.25 17.08
CA GLU A 183 -6.87 15.13 17.51
C GLU A 183 -7.52 14.44 18.71
N LEU A 184 -7.15 14.92 19.91
CA LEU A 184 -7.63 14.55 21.25
C LEU A 184 -6.68 13.65 22.09
N LEU A 185 -5.43 14.06 22.28
CA LEU A 185 -4.69 13.66 23.48
C LEU A 185 -4.13 14.87 24.24
N SER A 186 -4.42 14.87 25.54
CA SER A 186 -3.88 15.81 26.53
C SER A 186 -2.34 15.86 26.44
N PRO A 187 -1.72 17.06 26.54
CA PRO A 187 -0.28 17.24 26.39
C PRO A 187 0.57 16.43 27.38
N MET A 188 -0.02 15.91 28.46
CA MET A 188 0.69 15.10 29.45
C MET A 188 0.91 13.63 29.01
N ILE A 189 0.08 13.09 28.10
CA ILE A 189 0.20 11.69 27.64
C ILE A 189 1.17 11.59 26.45
N ALA A 190 1.23 12.63 25.61
CA ALA A 190 2.11 12.66 24.45
C ALA A 190 3.58 12.40 24.82
N ILE A 191 4.08 13.01 25.90
CA ILE A 191 5.49 12.91 26.31
C ILE A 191 5.90 11.48 26.73
N LEU A 192 4.97 10.65 27.22
CA LEU A 192 5.28 9.26 27.59
C LEU A 192 5.22 8.28 26.40
N VAL A 193 4.57 8.66 25.30
CA VAL A 193 4.43 7.84 24.07
C VAL A 193 5.53 8.14 23.05
N LEU A 194 6.27 9.26 23.21
CA LEU A 194 7.38 9.65 22.33
C LEU A 194 8.55 8.65 22.26
N THR A 195 8.59 7.62 23.10
CA THR A 195 9.66 6.62 23.12
C THR A 195 9.38 5.36 22.30
N GLN A 196 8.27 5.26 21.57
CA GLN A 196 8.03 4.14 20.65
C GLN A 196 7.21 4.62 19.45
N ILE A 197 7.85 5.42 18.60
CA ILE A 197 7.32 5.87 17.32
C ILE A 197 7.19 4.64 16.41
N GLY A 198 6.09 3.91 16.60
CA GLY A 198 5.52 2.97 15.66
C GLY A 198 4.24 3.60 15.14
N ILE A 199 3.94 3.38 13.86
CA ILE A 199 2.71 3.86 13.25
C ILE A 199 1.55 3.07 13.88
N VAL A 200 0.82 3.67 14.83
CA VAL A 200 -0.20 2.94 15.59
C VAL A 200 -1.46 2.77 14.76
N GLY A 201 -2.04 1.57 14.77
CA GLY A 201 -3.26 1.24 14.02
C GLY A 201 -3.07 1.05 12.51
N LEU A 202 -1.86 1.25 11.95
CA LEU A 202 -1.56 0.96 10.55
C LEU A 202 -0.60 -0.20 10.39
N ARG A 203 -0.89 -1.03 9.40
CA ARG A 203 -0.08 -2.20 9.10
C ARG A 203 0.19 -2.33 7.60
N PRO A 204 1.46 -2.53 7.19
CA PRO A 204 1.76 -2.77 5.79
C PRO A 204 1.27 -4.16 5.37
N ALA A 205 0.71 -4.24 4.17
CA ALA A 205 0.30 -5.48 3.55
C ALA A 205 0.56 -5.47 2.04
N ARG A 206 0.81 -6.64 1.46
CA ARG A 206 0.87 -6.85 0.00
C ARG A 206 -0.51 -7.25 -0.49
N ILE A 207 -1.02 -6.56 -1.51
CA ILE A 207 -2.31 -6.89 -2.11
C ILE A 207 -2.09 -7.97 -3.17
N ARG A 208 -2.74 -9.13 -3.01
CA ARG A 208 -2.70 -10.19 -4.02
C ARG A 208 -3.93 -10.21 -4.90
N VAL A 209 -5.10 -9.95 -4.34
CA VAL A 209 -6.37 -10.08 -5.08
C VAL A 209 -7.27 -8.92 -4.72
N ILE A 210 -7.93 -8.33 -5.72
CA ILE A 210 -9.01 -7.35 -5.54
C ILE A 210 -10.25 -7.96 -6.20
N PHE A 211 -11.35 -8.06 -5.47
CA PHE A 211 -12.58 -8.70 -5.95
C PHE A 211 -13.82 -8.05 -5.33
N GLN A 212 -14.97 -8.28 -5.95
CA GLN A 212 -16.27 -7.98 -5.34
C GLN A 212 -16.87 -9.26 -4.78
N LEU A 213 -17.54 -9.14 -3.63
CA LEU A 213 -18.20 -10.30 -3.02
C LEU A 213 -19.32 -10.79 -3.95
N PRO A 214 -19.30 -12.07 -4.38
CA PRO A 214 -20.38 -12.63 -5.17
C PRO A 214 -21.72 -12.55 -4.44
N ALA A 215 -22.77 -12.17 -5.16
CA ALA A 215 -24.11 -11.92 -4.57
C ALA A 215 -24.71 -13.13 -3.82
N HIS A 216 -24.28 -14.36 -4.15
CA HIS A 216 -24.75 -15.58 -3.48
C HIS A 216 -24.13 -15.78 -2.08
N LEU A 217 -22.96 -15.19 -1.80
CA LEU A 217 -22.32 -15.23 -0.48
C LEU A 217 -22.80 -14.10 0.44
N GLY A 218 -23.40 -13.06 -0.14
CA GLY A 218 -23.97 -11.93 0.56
C GLY A 218 -23.83 -10.64 -0.22
N HIS A 219 -24.18 -9.53 0.42
CA HIS A 219 -23.98 -8.20 -0.12
C HIS A 219 -23.03 -7.43 0.79
N PHE A 220 -21.97 -6.86 0.20
CA PHE A 220 -21.05 -5.97 0.88
C PHE A 220 -20.79 -4.75 -0.01
N PRO A 221 -20.84 -3.52 0.54
CA PRO A 221 -20.86 -2.30 -0.28
C PRO A 221 -19.50 -1.98 -0.92
N HIS A 222 -18.41 -2.48 -0.35
CA HIS A 222 -17.05 -2.14 -0.79
C HIS A 222 -16.38 -3.31 -1.51
N PRO A 223 -15.47 -3.05 -2.47
CA PRO A 223 -14.60 -4.10 -2.97
C PRO A 223 -13.71 -4.63 -1.83
N LEU A 224 -13.38 -5.91 -1.94
CA LEU A 224 -12.59 -6.65 -0.97
C LEU A 224 -11.20 -6.91 -1.54
N LEU A 225 -10.21 -6.94 -0.65
CA LEU A 225 -8.83 -7.22 -1.00
C LEU A 225 -8.33 -8.40 -0.17
N TYR A 226 -7.79 -9.41 -0.83
CA TYR A 226 -6.98 -10.41 -0.15
C TYR A 226 -5.55 -9.87 -0.03
N VAL A 227 -5.07 -9.80 1.20
CA VAL A 227 -3.79 -9.20 1.54
C VAL A 227 -2.93 -10.17 2.33
N GLU A 228 -1.62 -10.07 2.12
CA GLU A 228 -0.61 -10.73 2.93
C GLU A 228 0.05 -9.71 3.84
N TRP A 229 0.04 -10.00 5.14
CA TRP A 229 0.48 -9.07 6.15
C TRP A 229 2.00 -9.07 6.30
N PHE A 230 2.55 -7.88 6.41
CA PHE A 230 3.84 -7.68 7.05
C PHE A 230 3.62 -7.45 8.54
N ARG A 231 4.69 -7.42 9.33
CA ARG A 231 4.61 -7.05 10.75
C ARG A 231 4.36 -5.54 10.88
N PRO A 232 3.79 -5.08 12.00
CA PRO A 232 3.73 -3.66 12.31
C PRO A 232 5.10 -3.00 12.17
N LEU A 233 5.10 -1.74 11.74
CA LEU A 233 6.32 -0.97 11.52
C LEU A 233 7.02 -0.74 12.86
N ARG A 234 8.29 -1.17 12.93
CA ARG A 234 9.13 -1.08 14.13
C ARG A 234 9.91 0.21 14.13
N THR A 235 10.64 0.43 15.22
CA THR A 235 11.53 1.59 15.40
C THR A 235 12.36 1.88 14.15
N PRO A 236 12.45 3.16 13.75
CA PRO A 236 13.22 3.54 12.58
C PRO A 236 14.70 3.20 12.78
N ASP A 237 15.34 2.77 11.70
CA ASP A 237 16.77 2.51 11.67
C ASP A 237 17.54 3.83 11.95
N PRO A 238 18.48 3.87 12.92
CA PRO A 238 19.13 5.12 13.32
C PRO A 238 19.94 5.80 12.22
N MET A 239 20.42 5.02 11.23
CA MET A 239 21.27 5.54 10.16
C MET A 239 20.46 6.08 9.00
N THR A 240 19.38 5.38 8.65
CA THR A 240 18.59 5.70 7.46
C THR A 240 17.28 6.42 7.76
N GLY A 241 16.78 6.31 9.00
CA GLY A 241 15.47 6.80 9.41
C GLY A 241 14.31 5.93 8.93
N PHE A 242 14.54 4.88 8.14
CA PHE A 242 13.48 4.03 7.60
C PHE A 242 12.90 3.11 8.68
N TYR A 243 11.58 2.91 8.64
CA TYR A 243 10.90 1.98 9.54
C TYR A 243 11.13 0.54 9.08
N LEU A 244 11.45 -0.35 10.02
CA LEU A 244 11.69 -1.77 9.72
C LEU A 244 10.38 -2.57 9.78
N THR A 245 10.18 -3.46 8.82
CA THR A 245 9.16 -4.51 8.85
C THR A 245 9.71 -5.81 8.30
N SER A 246 8.96 -6.90 8.48
CA SER A 246 9.29 -8.23 7.97
C SER A 246 7.98 -8.96 7.69
N HIS A 247 8.02 -10.11 7.02
CA HIS A 247 6.80 -10.89 6.84
C HIS A 247 6.16 -11.27 8.19
N SER A 248 4.83 -11.17 8.25
CA SER A 248 4.07 -11.75 9.34
C SER A 248 3.81 -13.22 9.02
N THR A 249 4.18 -14.09 9.96
CA THR A 249 3.99 -15.53 9.81
C THR A 249 3.14 -16.04 10.97
N ARG A 250 2.14 -16.86 10.63
CA ARG A 250 1.28 -17.57 11.60
C ARG A 250 1.28 -19.04 11.21
N ASN A 251 1.59 -19.93 12.16
CA ASN A 251 1.66 -21.38 11.92
C ASN A 251 2.55 -21.77 10.72
N ARG A 252 3.72 -21.13 10.57
CA ARG A 252 4.67 -21.33 9.46
C ARG A 252 4.14 -20.97 8.06
N SER A 253 3.01 -20.26 7.98
CA SER A 253 2.48 -19.70 6.74
C SER A 253 2.44 -18.17 6.83
N ARG A 254 2.45 -17.49 5.67
CA ARG A 254 2.23 -16.05 5.61
C ARG A 254 0.87 -15.71 6.21
N ALA A 255 0.84 -14.74 7.12
CA ALA A 255 -0.41 -14.25 7.69
C ALA A 255 -1.15 -13.48 6.60
N CYS A 256 -2.44 -13.78 6.42
CA CYS A 256 -3.27 -13.18 5.39
C CYS A 256 -4.66 -12.90 5.95
N ALA A 257 -5.36 -11.97 5.30
CA ALA A 257 -6.74 -11.65 5.60
C ALA A 257 -7.44 -11.11 4.35
N ILE A 258 -8.77 -11.07 4.41
CA ILE A 258 -9.57 -10.25 3.51
C ILE A 258 -9.96 -8.99 4.24
N VAL A 259 -9.73 -7.85 3.60
CA VAL A 259 -9.97 -6.51 4.13
C VAL A 259 -10.86 -5.72 3.18
N SER A 260 -11.58 -4.74 3.72
CA SER A 260 -12.38 -3.82 2.91
C SER A 260 -11.48 -2.77 2.26
N ALA A 261 -11.80 -2.33 1.05
CA ALA A 261 -11.13 -1.21 0.39
C ALA A 261 -11.10 0.08 1.22
N ASP A 262 -12.09 0.30 2.08
CA ASP A 262 -12.15 1.47 2.95
C ASP A 262 -11.05 1.48 4.03
N GLN A 263 -10.55 0.31 4.41
CA GLN A 263 -9.43 0.18 5.34
C GLN A 263 -8.08 0.49 4.67
N VAL A 264 -8.02 0.52 3.34
CA VAL A 264 -6.79 0.85 2.61
C VAL A 264 -6.57 2.36 2.70
N LEU A 265 -5.49 2.75 3.37
CA LEU A 265 -5.16 4.15 3.55
C LEU A 265 -4.47 4.71 2.31
N ARG A 266 -3.37 4.06 1.89
CA ARG A 266 -2.55 4.46 0.75
C ARG A 266 -1.58 3.35 0.35
N GLY A 267 -0.99 3.47 -0.83
CA GLY A 267 0.19 2.69 -1.20
C GLY A 267 1.39 2.99 -0.29
N CYS A 268 2.22 1.98 -0.07
CA CYS A 268 3.52 2.13 0.59
C CYS A 268 4.62 1.47 -0.23
N HIS A 269 5.84 1.92 -0.01
CA HIS A 269 7.02 1.42 -0.69
C HIS A 269 7.88 0.64 0.30
N LEU A 270 7.98 -0.68 0.09
CA LEU A 270 8.84 -1.57 0.86
C LEU A 270 10.10 -1.88 0.06
N ILE A 271 11.26 -1.61 0.66
CA ILE A 271 12.56 -1.85 0.07
C ILE A 271 13.23 -3.00 0.83
N PRO A 272 13.74 -4.03 0.14
CA PRO A 272 14.55 -5.08 0.77
C PRO A 272 15.69 -4.50 1.61
N ARG A 273 15.85 -4.98 2.83
CA ARG A 273 17.04 -4.68 3.63
C ARG A 273 18.17 -5.60 3.19
N PHE A 274 19.13 -5.06 2.46
CA PHE A 274 20.33 -5.78 2.09
C PHE A 274 21.27 -5.90 3.29
N GLY A 275 21.74 -7.12 3.55
CA GLY A 275 22.76 -7.39 4.55
C GLY A 275 24.17 -7.16 4.00
N PRO A 276 25.21 -7.47 4.80
CA PRO A 276 26.59 -7.45 4.34
C PRO A 276 26.91 -8.59 3.36
N ASP A 277 26.04 -9.60 3.28
CA ASP A 277 26.20 -10.75 2.40
C ASP A 277 25.89 -10.37 0.93
N THR A 278 26.47 -11.13 0.00
CA THR A 278 26.20 -10.96 -1.43
C THR A 278 24.71 -11.06 -1.71
N VAL A 279 24.15 -10.02 -2.32
CA VAL A 279 22.75 -9.99 -2.77
C VAL A 279 22.53 -11.14 -3.74
N ASN A 280 21.49 -11.93 -3.51
CA ASN A 280 21.19 -13.06 -4.39
C ASN A 280 20.81 -12.55 -5.79
N PRO A 281 21.54 -12.92 -6.85
CA PRO A 281 21.28 -12.43 -8.21
C PRO A 281 19.95 -12.91 -8.79
N SER A 282 19.28 -13.88 -8.16
CA SER A 282 17.93 -14.31 -8.57
C SER A 282 16.83 -13.35 -8.13
N TRP A 283 17.14 -12.37 -7.27
CA TRP A 283 16.15 -11.40 -6.80
C TRP A 283 15.69 -10.51 -7.94
N ARG A 284 14.36 -10.48 -8.12
CA ARG A 284 13.66 -9.62 -9.09
C ARG A 284 12.56 -8.88 -8.36
N SER A 285 12.15 -7.73 -8.88
CA SER A 285 11.03 -6.96 -8.35
C SER A 285 9.75 -7.79 -8.14
N GLU A 286 9.56 -8.82 -8.97
CA GLU A 286 8.41 -9.73 -8.91
C GLU A 286 8.41 -10.66 -7.68
N HIS A 287 9.59 -11.07 -7.20
CA HIS A 287 9.76 -12.15 -6.22
C HIS A 287 10.45 -11.70 -4.94
N VAL A 288 11.10 -10.54 -4.93
CA VAL A 288 11.85 -10.08 -3.74
C VAL A 288 10.94 -9.86 -2.52
N LEU A 289 9.66 -9.55 -2.74
CA LEU A 289 8.64 -9.44 -1.70
C LEU A 289 8.08 -10.80 -1.25
N ASP A 290 8.57 -11.92 -1.79
CA ASP A 290 8.22 -13.29 -1.37
C ASP A 290 9.32 -13.89 -0.46
N GLU A 291 10.54 -13.39 -0.58
CA GLU A 291 11.72 -13.82 0.17
C GLU A 291 11.58 -13.56 1.67
N ASP A 292 12.14 -14.44 2.50
CA ASP A 292 12.08 -14.30 3.96
C ASP A 292 13.15 -13.33 4.48
N ILE A 293 13.03 -12.06 4.10
CA ILE A 293 13.92 -10.97 4.48
C ILE A 293 13.19 -9.87 5.23
N ASP A 294 13.97 -8.97 5.83
CA ASP A 294 13.46 -7.73 6.38
C ASP A 294 13.33 -6.67 5.29
N PHE A 295 12.38 -5.75 5.48
CA PHE A 295 12.09 -4.65 4.57
C PHE A 295 12.10 -3.31 5.31
N PHE A 296 12.59 -2.29 4.63
CA PHE A 296 12.45 -0.90 5.01
C PHE A 296 11.22 -0.29 4.37
N HIS A 297 10.41 0.41 5.16
CA HIS A 297 9.38 1.28 4.65
C HIS A 297 9.98 2.64 4.28
N ASN A 298 10.00 2.93 2.98
CA ASN A 298 10.49 4.20 2.47
C ASN A 298 9.40 5.27 2.56
N HIS A 299 9.41 6.03 3.67
CA HIS A 299 8.54 7.18 3.83
C HIS A 299 9.03 8.44 3.11
N TYR A 300 10.22 8.41 2.49
CA TYR A 300 10.76 9.51 1.68
C TYR A 300 10.39 9.43 0.19
N ILE A 301 9.69 8.37 -0.24
CA ILE A 301 9.33 8.14 -1.64
C ILE A 301 8.55 9.30 -2.28
N ASP A 302 7.72 9.97 -1.50
CA ASP A 302 7.08 11.20 -1.89
C ASP A 302 6.96 12.15 -0.70
N PHE A 303 6.92 13.45 -0.98
CA PHE A 303 6.84 14.46 0.07
C PHE A 303 5.55 14.36 0.91
N TYR A 304 4.49 13.72 0.39
CA TYR A 304 3.25 13.51 1.13
C TYR A 304 3.38 12.41 2.18
N MET A 305 4.12 11.33 1.89
CA MET A 305 4.48 10.26 2.82
C MET A 305 5.45 10.78 3.86
N PHE A 306 6.41 11.60 3.45
CA PHE A 306 7.33 12.23 4.38
C PHE A 306 6.58 13.13 5.36
N GLU A 307 5.71 14.01 4.88
CA GLU A 307 4.86 14.85 5.73
C GLU A 307 3.91 14.02 6.60
N TYR A 308 3.40 12.90 6.07
CA TYR A 308 2.51 12.01 6.82
C TYR A 308 3.19 11.39 8.04
N VAL A 309 4.50 11.11 7.94
CA VAL A 309 5.28 10.42 8.97
C VAL A 309 6.02 11.38 9.93
N MET A 310 6.39 12.58 9.48
CA MET A 310 7.22 13.54 10.24
C MET A 310 6.40 14.56 11.06
N LYS A 311 5.26 14.16 11.63
CA LYS A 311 4.49 15.02 12.54
C LYS A 311 4.85 14.75 14.00
#